data_AF-A0A6M0LIR5-F1
#
_entry.id   AF-A0A6M0LIR5-F1
#
_cell.length_a   1.000
_cell.length_b   1.000
_cell.length_c   1.000
_cell.angle_alpha   90.00
_cell.angle_beta   90.00
_cell.angle_gamma   90.00
#
_symmetry.space_group_name_H-M   'P 1'
#
loop_
_entity.id
_entity.type
_entity.pdbx_description
1 polymer ?
#
loop_
_entity_poly.entity_id
_entity_poly.type
_entity_poly.pdbx_seq_one_letter_code
_entity_poly.pdbx_strand_id
1 'polypeptide(L)'
;MVSNVHQYLPAIGFSKIKKRELENLLQEITLRPDYQESAIDFEGNQFVELRYMVADNVGLVLRGIYNEDDEFILDYYYPTYFGESISSKNDVEVIKQSDKDNYLVMCDEIRLGVNLIFQLQNMGEFLRNNIMAGKSGDRTIRLAALSLDAKIILPLYDNEKSRIKEKMNNKKRIDLFEQAREGNEEALESLTMDEIDLYQRISRRVTREDILSVVTSYFMPFGIENDKYDILGDILDVKSLVNHLTMEELYIMIIESNDVVFEVCINKKNLFGEPAVGRRFKGTIWLQGTVDFS
;
A
#
# COMPACT_ATOMS: atom_id res chain seq x y z
N MET A 1 7.60 14.93 -17.22
CA MET A 1 8.77 14.72 -16.31
C MET A 1 8.66 13.29 -15.81
N VAL A 2 9.70 12.44 -15.94
CA VAL A 2 9.61 11.01 -15.61
C VAL A 2 9.56 10.86 -14.08
N SER A 3 8.39 10.56 -13.53
CA SER A 3 8.21 10.39 -12.09
C SER A 3 8.99 9.14 -11.61
N ASN A 4 9.58 9.18 -10.40
CA ASN A 4 10.29 8.03 -9.80
C ASN A 4 9.43 6.73 -9.74
N VAL A 5 8.13 6.91 -9.91
CA VAL A 5 7.10 5.88 -9.90
C VAL A 5 7.14 4.94 -11.12
N HIS A 6 7.69 5.37 -12.26
CA HIS A 6 7.84 4.52 -13.45
C HIS A 6 8.66 3.24 -13.20
N GLN A 7 9.48 3.23 -12.15
CA GLN A 7 10.26 2.05 -11.77
C GLN A 7 9.39 0.84 -11.42
N TYR A 8 8.12 1.03 -11.06
CA TYR A 8 7.18 -0.04 -10.70
C TYR A 8 6.44 -0.68 -11.88
N LEU A 9 6.67 -0.22 -13.13
CA LEU A 9 6.08 -0.84 -14.33
C LEU A 9 6.32 -2.37 -14.43
N PRO A 10 7.50 -2.91 -14.07
CA PRO A 10 7.72 -4.35 -14.05
C PRO A 10 6.75 -5.11 -13.14
N ALA A 11 6.33 -4.52 -12.02
CA ALA A 11 5.44 -5.14 -11.04
C ALA A 11 4.06 -5.49 -11.61
N ILE A 12 3.61 -4.73 -12.60
CA ILE A 12 2.34 -4.94 -13.31
C ILE A 12 2.52 -5.65 -14.67
N GLY A 13 3.68 -6.26 -14.90
CA GLY A 13 3.93 -7.08 -16.09
C GLY A 13 4.56 -6.35 -17.26
N PHE A 14 5.08 -5.13 -17.09
CA PHE A 14 5.82 -4.41 -18.14
C PHE A 14 7.34 -4.51 -17.95
N SER A 15 7.87 -5.70 -17.65
CA SER A 15 9.31 -5.86 -17.30
C SER A 15 10.26 -5.56 -18.46
N LYS A 16 9.77 -5.68 -19.70
CA LYS A 16 10.54 -5.52 -20.94
C LYS A 16 10.00 -4.43 -21.87
N ILE A 17 9.05 -3.62 -21.42
CA ILE A 17 8.43 -2.60 -22.28
C ILE A 17 9.49 -1.59 -22.73
N LYS A 18 9.54 -1.31 -24.02
CA LYS A 18 10.44 -0.28 -24.56
C LYS A 18 9.77 1.09 -24.50
N LYS A 19 10.57 2.14 -24.43
CA LYS A 19 10.09 3.53 -24.39
C LYS A 19 9.05 3.86 -25.48
N ARG A 20 9.31 3.44 -26.72
CA ARG A 20 8.38 3.66 -27.85
C ARG A 20 7.06 2.88 -27.69
N GLU A 21 7.11 1.66 -27.18
CA GLU A 21 5.90 0.85 -26.93
C GLU A 21 5.06 1.48 -25.83
N LEU A 22 5.72 1.99 -24.79
CA LEU A 22 5.08 2.72 -23.70
C LEU A 22 4.45 4.04 -24.19
N GLU A 23 5.15 4.83 -24.99
CA GLU A 23 4.59 6.06 -25.59
C GLU A 23 3.34 5.77 -26.44
N ASN A 24 3.38 4.70 -27.25
CA ASN A 24 2.21 4.26 -28.02
C ASN A 24 1.05 3.85 -27.10
N LEU A 25 1.34 3.09 -26.03
CA LEU A 25 0.33 2.66 -25.07
C LEU A 25 -0.30 3.87 -24.37
N LEU A 26 0.48 4.86 -23.95
CA LEU A 26 -0.04 6.08 -23.33
C LEU A 26 -0.98 6.83 -24.28
N GLN A 27 -0.63 6.93 -25.57
CA GLN A 27 -1.51 7.53 -26.57
C GLN A 27 -2.80 6.73 -26.77
N GLU A 28 -2.72 5.40 -26.77
CA GLU A 28 -3.89 4.53 -26.87
C GLU A 28 -4.83 4.71 -25.68
N ILE A 29 -4.28 4.80 -24.47
CA ILE A 29 -5.06 5.05 -23.24
C ILE A 29 -5.76 6.42 -23.32
N THR A 30 -5.08 7.45 -23.81
CA THR A 30 -5.71 8.78 -24.00
C THR A 30 -6.90 8.71 -24.96
N LEU A 31 -6.85 7.86 -25.98
CA LEU A 31 -7.92 7.74 -26.98
C LEU A 31 -9.06 6.81 -26.52
N ARG A 32 -8.74 5.76 -25.76
CA ARG A 32 -9.67 4.69 -25.36
C ARG A 32 -9.37 4.21 -23.93
N PRO A 33 -9.65 5.03 -22.91
CA PRO A 33 -9.49 4.59 -21.53
C PRO A 33 -10.62 3.63 -21.15
N ASP A 34 -10.35 2.72 -20.20
CA ASP A 34 -11.39 1.89 -19.59
C ASP A 34 -12.25 2.70 -18.62
N TYR A 35 -11.68 3.76 -18.05
CA TYR A 35 -12.31 4.66 -17.12
C TYR A 35 -11.76 6.08 -17.29
N GLN A 36 -12.65 7.06 -17.27
CA GLN A 36 -12.32 8.47 -17.29
C GLN A 36 -13.09 9.21 -16.21
N GLU A 37 -12.39 10.09 -15.51
CA GLU A 37 -12.93 10.93 -14.46
C GLU A 37 -12.36 12.34 -14.57
N SER A 38 -13.17 13.34 -14.24
CA SER A 38 -12.74 14.73 -14.17
C SER A 38 -13.18 15.38 -12.86
N ALA A 39 -12.38 16.34 -12.40
CA ALA A 39 -12.69 17.19 -11.26
C ALA A 39 -12.09 18.59 -11.47
N ILE A 40 -12.55 19.58 -10.71
CA ILE A 40 -11.89 20.88 -10.65
C ILE A 40 -10.88 20.81 -9.50
N ASP A 41 -9.62 21.10 -9.78
CA ASP A 41 -8.59 21.15 -8.74
C ASP A 41 -8.69 22.45 -7.91
N PHE A 42 -7.83 22.59 -6.89
CA PHE A 42 -7.81 23.79 -6.04
C PHE A 42 -7.32 25.06 -6.75
N GLU A 43 -6.69 24.93 -7.90
CA GLU A 43 -6.18 26.03 -8.73
C GLU A 43 -7.20 26.43 -9.81
N GLY A 44 -8.31 25.69 -9.93
CA GLY A 44 -9.38 25.92 -10.91
C GLY A 44 -9.18 25.20 -12.24
N ASN A 45 -8.15 24.37 -12.37
CA ASN A 45 -7.90 23.59 -13.58
C ASN A 45 -8.83 22.37 -13.65
N GLN A 46 -9.14 21.94 -14.87
CA GLN A 46 -9.89 20.72 -15.11
C GLN A 46 -8.94 19.51 -15.03
N PHE A 47 -8.80 18.96 -13.83
CA PHE A 47 -8.11 17.70 -13.59
C PHE A 47 -8.83 16.55 -14.27
N VAL A 48 -8.05 15.67 -14.89
CA VAL A 48 -8.53 14.47 -15.58
C VAL A 48 -7.70 13.28 -15.18
N GLU A 49 -8.38 12.17 -14.89
CA GLU A 49 -7.77 10.87 -14.65
C GLU A 49 -8.30 9.86 -15.66
N LEU A 50 -7.38 9.20 -16.35
CA LEU A 50 -7.66 8.11 -17.28
C LEU A 50 -7.05 6.83 -16.72
N ARG A 51 -7.80 5.73 -16.75
CA ARG A 51 -7.30 4.42 -16.29
C ARG A 51 -7.43 3.39 -17.40
N TYR A 52 -6.46 2.49 -17.44
CA TYR A 52 -6.45 1.35 -18.34
C TYR A 52 -5.93 0.12 -17.60
N MET A 53 -6.74 -0.93 -17.56
CA MET A 53 -6.44 -2.16 -16.83
C MET A 53 -5.82 -3.18 -17.78
N VAL A 54 -4.72 -3.79 -17.35
CA VAL A 54 -4.03 -4.88 -18.08
C VAL A 54 -4.34 -6.26 -17.51
N ALA A 55 -4.98 -6.30 -16.34
CA ALA A 55 -5.59 -7.46 -15.69
C ALA A 55 -6.60 -6.94 -14.66
N ASP A 56 -7.33 -7.84 -13.98
CA ASP A 56 -8.28 -7.46 -12.93
C ASP A 56 -7.64 -6.50 -11.90
N ASN A 57 -8.14 -5.26 -11.83
CA ASN A 57 -7.69 -4.19 -10.94
C ASN A 57 -6.21 -3.77 -11.05
N VAL A 58 -5.44 -4.33 -12.00
CA VAL A 58 -4.04 -4.00 -12.25
C VAL A 58 -3.94 -3.19 -13.54
N GLY A 59 -3.28 -2.04 -13.50
CA GLY A 59 -3.28 -1.16 -14.68
C GLY A 59 -2.34 0.03 -14.61
N LEU A 60 -2.59 0.96 -15.53
CA LEU A 60 -1.97 2.27 -15.59
C LEU A 60 -3.01 3.35 -15.30
N VAL A 61 -2.58 4.38 -14.59
CA VAL A 61 -3.32 5.61 -14.38
C VAL A 61 -2.54 6.75 -15.03
N LEU A 62 -3.21 7.54 -15.85
CA LEU A 62 -2.71 8.76 -16.47
C LEU A 62 -3.47 9.92 -15.84
N ARG A 63 -2.73 10.96 -15.44
CA ARG A 63 -3.29 12.18 -14.86
C ARG A 63 -2.77 13.39 -15.61
N GLY A 64 -3.64 14.36 -15.78
CA GLY A 64 -3.36 15.55 -16.56
C GLY A 64 -4.48 16.57 -16.47
N ILE A 65 -4.42 17.55 -17.36
CA ILE A 65 -5.42 18.61 -17.48
C ILE A 65 -5.92 18.72 -18.93
N TYR A 66 -7.14 19.21 -19.13
CA TYR A 66 -7.55 19.72 -20.44
C TYR A 66 -7.06 21.16 -20.60
N ASN A 67 -6.49 21.49 -21.76
CA ASN A 67 -6.14 22.86 -22.13
C ASN A 67 -7.35 23.61 -22.72
N GLU A 68 -7.13 24.86 -23.14
CA GLU A 68 -8.18 25.70 -23.74
C GLU A 68 -8.73 25.15 -25.06
N ASP A 69 -8.01 24.25 -25.73
CA ASP A 69 -8.38 23.60 -26.99
C ASP A 69 -9.05 22.23 -26.80
N ASP A 70 -9.47 21.88 -25.56
CA ASP A 70 -10.01 20.57 -25.17
C ASP A 70 -9.05 19.38 -25.46
N GLU A 71 -7.73 19.64 -25.52
CA GLU A 71 -6.71 18.60 -25.64
C GLU A 71 -6.20 18.15 -24.27
N PHE A 72 -6.14 16.83 -24.05
CA PHE A 72 -5.60 16.26 -22.82
C PHE A 72 -4.08 16.40 -22.78
N ILE A 73 -3.57 17.19 -21.84
CA ILE A 73 -2.16 17.34 -21.54
C ILE A 73 -1.80 16.39 -20.39
N LEU A 74 -1.02 15.36 -20.70
CA LEU A 74 -0.52 14.40 -19.70
C LEU A 74 0.55 15.03 -18.81
N ASP A 75 0.30 15.08 -17.50
CA ASP A 75 1.28 15.50 -16.50
C ASP A 75 2.17 14.33 -16.08
N TYR A 76 1.54 13.23 -15.67
CA TYR A 76 2.24 12.03 -15.25
C TYR A 76 1.36 10.78 -15.38
N TYR A 77 2.02 9.63 -15.34
CA TYR A 77 1.37 8.32 -15.27
C TYR A 77 2.06 7.42 -14.26
N TYR A 78 1.34 6.42 -13.77
CA TYR A 78 1.88 5.44 -12.84
C TYR A 78 1.21 4.07 -12.95
N PRO A 79 1.95 2.98 -12.66
CA PRO A 79 1.36 1.65 -12.49
C PRO A 79 0.58 1.59 -11.19
N THR A 80 -0.54 0.87 -11.21
CA THR A 80 -1.44 0.76 -10.07
C THR A 80 -1.98 -0.65 -9.90
N TYR A 81 -2.31 -0.98 -8.66
CA TYR A 81 -3.21 -2.06 -8.32
C TYR A 81 -4.28 -1.51 -7.37
N PHE A 82 -5.57 -1.72 -7.68
CA PHE A 82 -6.66 -1.30 -6.81
C PHE A 82 -7.07 -2.47 -5.90
N GLY A 83 -6.77 -2.34 -4.60
CA GLY A 83 -7.11 -3.35 -3.61
C GLY A 83 -8.61 -3.38 -3.29
N GLU A 84 -9.14 -4.55 -2.98
CA GLU A 84 -10.56 -4.75 -2.69
C GLU A 84 -10.83 -4.82 -1.18
N SER A 85 -9.85 -5.31 -0.43
CA SER A 85 -9.89 -5.51 1.02
C SER A 85 -9.91 -4.19 1.78
N ILE A 86 -10.78 -4.11 2.79
CA ILE A 86 -10.76 -3.03 3.77
C ILE A 86 -9.57 -3.23 4.69
N SER A 87 -8.65 -2.26 4.70
CA SER A 87 -7.43 -2.29 5.50
C SER A 87 -7.64 -1.68 6.89
N SER A 88 -8.37 -0.57 6.96
CA SER A 88 -8.61 0.16 8.20
C SER A 88 -9.78 1.15 8.07
N LYS A 89 -10.19 1.71 9.20
CA LYS A 89 -11.19 2.76 9.32
C LYS A 89 -10.67 3.79 10.31
N ASN A 90 -9.98 4.80 9.80
CA ASN A 90 -9.24 5.76 10.61
C ASN A 90 -9.43 7.16 10.04
N ASP A 91 -9.17 8.19 10.85
CA ASP A 91 -9.08 9.56 10.35
C ASP A 91 -7.87 9.70 9.41
N VAL A 92 -8.03 10.52 8.38
CA VAL A 92 -7.04 10.67 7.32
C VAL A 92 -6.81 12.14 6.99
N GLU A 93 -5.54 12.47 6.78
CA GLU A 93 -5.12 13.76 6.25
C GLU A 93 -4.60 13.57 4.83
N VAL A 94 -5.10 14.36 3.89
CA VAL A 94 -4.67 14.31 2.49
C VAL A 94 -3.77 15.51 2.20
N ILE A 95 -2.53 15.25 1.82
CA ILE A 95 -1.46 16.25 1.69
C ILE A 95 -1.03 16.34 0.21
N LYS A 96 -1.09 17.54 -0.37
CA LYS A 96 -0.51 17.81 -1.70
C LYS A 96 1.01 17.80 -1.60
N GLN A 97 1.68 17.00 -2.43
CA GLN A 97 3.14 16.99 -2.46
C GLN A 97 3.64 18.27 -3.14
N SER A 98 4.51 19.05 -2.48
CA SER A 98 4.83 20.44 -2.87
C SER A 98 5.34 20.63 -4.30
N ASP A 99 5.90 19.60 -4.93
CA ASP A 99 6.53 19.64 -6.26
C ASP A 99 5.85 18.73 -7.31
N LYS A 100 4.73 18.10 -6.97
CA LYS A 100 3.99 17.19 -7.88
C LYS A 100 2.49 17.35 -7.64
N ASP A 101 1.68 17.29 -8.69
CA ASP A 101 0.22 17.14 -8.55
C ASP A 101 -0.19 15.71 -8.12
N ASN A 102 0.55 15.18 -7.14
CA ASN A 102 0.30 13.94 -6.42
C ASN A 102 -0.17 14.27 -5.02
N TYR A 103 -1.13 13.49 -4.53
CA TYR A 103 -1.61 13.56 -3.17
C TYR A 103 -1.19 12.31 -2.41
N LEU A 104 -0.67 12.54 -1.20
CA LEU A 104 -0.40 11.49 -0.23
C LEU A 104 -1.51 11.51 0.81
N VAL A 105 -1.83 10.33 1.33
CA VAL A 105 -2.70 10.19 2.50
C VAL A 105 -1.82 9.84 3.67
N MET A 106 -1.96 10.58 4.76
CA MET A 106 -1.43 10.24 6.07
C MET A 106 -2.59 9.72 6.93
N CYS A 107 -2.39 8.55 7.52
CA CYS A 107 -3.35 7.89 8.39
C CYS A 107 -2.63 7.51 9.69
N ASP A 108 -3.22 7.88 10.83
CA ASP A 108 -2.73 7.47 12.14
C ASP A 108 -3.09 6.00 12.35
N GLU A 109 -2.17 5.09 12.03
CA GLU A 109 -2.36 3.66 12.20
C GLU A 109 -1.75 3.18 13.52
N ILE A 110 -2.58 3.16 14.57
CA ILE A 110 -2.18 2.77 15.93
C ILE A 110 -1.55 1.38 15.95
N ARG A 111 -2.00 0.47 15.06
CA ARG A 111 -1.47 -0.91 14.99
C ARG A 111 0.01 -0.96 14.59
N LEU A 112 0.49 0.05 13.86
CA LEU A 112 1.90 0.17 13.48
C LEU A 112 2.72 1.03 14.44
N GLY A 113 2.07 1.79 15.34
CA GLY A 113 2.73 2.76 16.22
C GLY A 113 3.39 3.92 15.48
N VAL A 114 3.08 4.11 14.19
CA VAL A 114 3.62 5.15 13.30
C VAL A 114 2.54 5.62 12.32
N ASN A 115 2.74 6.82 11.75
CA ASN A 115 1.86 7.33 10.71
C ASN A 115 2.10 6.58 9.40
N LEU A 116 1.02 5.98 8.89
CA LEU A 116 1.03 5.30 7.60
C LEU A 116 0.83 6.35 6.50
N ILE A 117 1.73 6.37 5.52
CA ILE A 117 1.67 7.30 4.39
C ILE A 117 1.59 6.49 3.09
N PHE A 118 0.64 6.82 2.23
CA PHE A 118 0.48 6.13 0.95
C PHE A 118 0.03 7.06 -0.16
N GLN A 119 0.28 6.69 -1.42
CA GLN A 119 -0.19 7.46 -2.56
C GLN A 119 -1.72 7.29 -2.75
N LEU A 120 -2.44 8.42 -2.84
CA LEU A 120 -3.88 8.44 -3.08
C LEU A 120 -4.21 8.04 -4.52
N GLN A 121 -5.00 6.99 -4.68
CA GLN A 121 -5.40 6.48 -5.99
C GLN A 121 -6.68 7.12 -6.53
N ASN A 122 -7.67 7.42 -5.69
CA ASN A 122 -8.96 8.03 -6.10
C ASN A 122 -8.98 9.56 -5.89
N MET A 123 -8.03 10.25 -6.51
CA MET A 123 -7.88 11.71 -6.39
C MET A 123 -9.07 12.50 -6.95
N GLY A 124 -9.68 12.04 -8.05
CA GLY A 124 -10.86 12.71 -8.61
C GLY A 124 -12.04 12.77 -7.63
N GLU A 125 -12.26 11.69 -6.88
CA GLU A 125 -13.27 11.62 -5.83
C GLU A 125 -12.96 12.59 -4.69
N PHE A 126 -11.71 12.62 -4.24
CA PHE A 126 -11.24 13.58 -3.24
C PHE A 126 -11.52 15.02 -3.67
N LEU A 127 -11.10 15.41 -4.89
CA LEU A 127 -11.28 16.77 -5.39
C LEU A 127 -12.75 17.19 -5.47
N ARG A 128 -13.65 16.29 -5.89
CA ARG A 128 -15.10 16.59 -5.92
C ARG A 128 -15.71 16.76 -4.53
N ASN A 129 -15.30 15.93 -3.58
CA ASN A 129 -15.90 15.91 -2.24
C ASN A 129 -15.31 16.98 -1.30
N ASN A 130 -14.14 17.54 -1.62
CA ASN A 130 -13.46 18.53 -0.77
C ASN A 130 -14.06 19.94 -0.75
N ILE A 131 -15.23 20.15 -1.38
CA ILE A 131 -16.07 21.33 -1.12
C ILE A 131 -16.71 21.24 0.29
N MET A 132 -16.66 20.08 0.96
CA MET A 132 -17.07 19.89 2.36
C MET A 132 -15.89 19.60 3.31
N ALA A 133 -14.77 20.32 3.12
CA ALA A 133 -13.66 20.35 4.07
C ALA A 133 -14.18 20.74 5.47
N GLY A 134 -14.26 19.77 6.39
CA GLY A 134 -14.69 20.03 7.77
C GLY A 134 -15.30 18.86 8.54
N LYS A 135 -15.57 17.71 7.91
CA LYS A 135 -15.96 16.50 8.65
C LYS A 135 -14.74 15.63 8.92
N SER A 136 -14.13 15.83 10.08
CA SER A 136 -13.31 14.82 10.76
C SER A 136 -14.18 13.58 11.02
N GLY A 137 -13.68 12.42 10.65
CA GLY A 137 -14.39 11.17 10.85
C GLY A 137 -13.68 10.03 10.13
N ASP A 138 -13.72 8.86 10.76
CA ASP A 138 -13.07 7.66 10.26
C ASP A 138 -13.50 7.36 8.81
N ARG A 139 -12.51 7.29 7.92
CA ARG A 139 -12.71 6.94 6.51
C ARG A 139 -12.33 5.48 6.28
N THR A 140 -13.07 4.81 5.41
CA THR A 140 -12.72 3.44 5.01
C THR A 140 -11.53 3.49 4.05
N ILE A 141 -10.44 2.81 4.43
CA ILE A 141 -9.20 2.77 3.66
C ILE A 141 -9.02 1.38 3.06
N ARG A 142 -8.63 1.32 1.79
CA ARG A 142 -8.17 0.09 1.12
C ARG A 142 -6.75 0.32 0.64
N LEU A 143 -5.82 -0.48 1.18
CA LEU A 143 -4.40 -0.40 0.86
C LEU A 143 -4.03 -1.44 -0.18
N ALA A 144 -3.26 -1.00 -1.15
CA ALA A 144 -2.67 -1.81 -2.20
C ALA A 144 -1.20 -1.46 -2.35
N ALA A 145 -0.40 -2.39 -2.83
CA ALA A 145 1.03 -2.16 -2.98
C ALA A 145 1.57 -2.82 -4.24
N LEU A 146 2.60 -2.21 -4.81
CA LEU A 146 3.42 -2.80 -5.86
C LEU A 146 4.79 -3.18 -5.30
N SER A 147 5.30 -4.34 -5.70
CA SER A 147 6.64 -4.80 -5.30
C SER A 147 7.48 -5.18 -6.52
N LEU A 148 8.79 -4.93 -6.42
CA LEU A 148 9.78 -5.24 -7.46
C LEU A 148 10.75 -6.35 -7.08
N ASP A 149 10.81 -6.68 -5.79
CA ASP A 149 11.63 -7.76 -5.25
C ASP A 149 11.02 -8.24 -3.94
N ALA A 150 10.71 -9.53 -3.89
CA ALA A 150 10.20 -10.15 -2.69
C ALA A 150 10.60 -11.62 -2.60
N LYS A 151 10.54 -12.16 -1.39
CA LYS A 151 10.87 -13.54 -1.07
C LYS A 151 9.75 -14.16 -0.24
N ILE A 152 9.42 -15.40 -0.54
CA ILE A 152 8.50 -16.19 0.26
C ILE A 152 9.30 -16.96 1.31
N ILE A 153 8.93 -16.75 2.57
CA ILE A 153 9.51 -17.38 3.74
C ILE A 153 8.55 -18.45 4.24
N LEU A 154 9.11 -19.53 4.78
CA LEU A 154 8.32 -20.59 5.39
C LEU A 154 7.51 -20.06 6.59
N PRO A 155 6.34 -20.68 6.86
CA PRO A 155 5.60 -20.42 8.09
C PRO A 155 6.49 -20.61 9.30
N LEU A 156 6.21 -19.86 10.36
CA LEU A 156 6.68 -20.24 11.68
C LEU A 156 5.96 -21.53 12.09
N TYR A 157 6.67 -22.45 12.76
CA TYR A 157 6.06 -23.62 13.37
C TYR A 157 5.22 -23.19 14.57
N ASP A 158 4.07 -22.58 14.31
CA ASP A 158 3.11 -22.19 15.34
C ASP A 158 1.86 -23.05 15.26
N ASN A 159 1.51 -23.63 16.41
CA ASN A 159 0.20 -24.21 16.60
C ASN A 159 -0.85 -23.08 16.62
N GLU A 160 -2.08 -23.35 16.19
CA GLU A 160 -3.15 -22.34 16.13
C GLU A 160 -3.33 -21.58 17.46
N LYS A 161 -3.05 -22.23 18.58
CA LYS A 161 -3.10 -21.65 19.93
C LYS A 161 -2.10 -20.51 20.12
N SER A 162 -0.87 -20.62 19.61
CA SER A 162 0.12 -19.54 19.64
C SER A 162 -0.37 -18.32 18.87
N ARG A 163 -0.89 -18.50 17.65
CA ARG A 163 -1.41 -17.41 16.81
C ARG A 163 -2.57 -16.67 17.47
N ILE A 164 -3.52 -17.41 18.06
CA ILE A 164 -4.66 -16.80 18.78
C ILE A 164 -4.14 -15.97 19.96
N LYS A 165 -3.15 -16.49 20.70
CA LYS A 165 -2.55 -15.79 21.85
C LYS A 165 -1.84 -14.50 21.42
N GLU A 166 -1.13 -14.51 20.29
CA GLU A 166 -0.49 -13.31 19.74
C GLU A 166 -1.52 -12.25 19.36
N LYS A 167 -2.59 -12.62 18.64
CA LYS A 167 -3.67 -11.67 18.30
C LYS A 167 -4.32 -11.05 19.54
N MET A 168 -4.56 -11.85 20.58
CA MET A 168 -5.09 -11.35 21.86
C MET A 168 -4.12 -10.38 22.56
N ASN A 169 -2.81 -10.68 22.53
CA ASN A 169 -1.79 -9.81 23.12
C ASN A 169 -1.68 -8.48 22.36
N ASN A 170 -1.73 -8.49 21.03
CA ASN A 170 -1.71 -7.27 20.22
C ASN A 170 -2.93 -6.39 20.53
N LYS A 171 -4.13 -7.00 20.60
CA LYS A 171 -5.34 -6.26 20.98
C LYS A 171 -5.22 -5.62 22.36
N LYS A 172 -4.66 -6.34 23.35
CA LYS A 172 -4.41 -5.81 24.69
C LYS A 172 -3.42 -4.64 24.66
N ARG A 173 -2.37 -4.72 23.83
CA ARG A 173 -1.39 -3.64 23.67
C ARG A 173 -2.02 -2.38 23.07
N ILE A 174 -2.89 -2.53 22.07
CA ILE A 174 -3.61 -1.40 21.45
C ILE A 174 -4.48 -0.69 22.49
N ASP A 175 -5.24 -1.43 23.29
CA ASP A 175 -6.08 -0.88 24.37
C ASP A 175 -5.26 -0.13 25.43
N LEU A 176 -4.13 -0.71 25.87
CA LEU A 176 -3.20 -0.03 26.77
C LEU A 176 -2.60 1.24 26.16
N PHE A 177 -2.31 1.24 24.85
CA PHE A 177 -1.78 2.40 24.15
C PHE A 177 -2.80 3.54 24.07
N GLU A 178 -4.07 3.22 23.78
CA GLU A 178 -5.17 4.20 23.79
C GLU A 178 -5.33 4.82 25.17
N GLN A 179 -5.35 4.01 26.24
CA GLN A 179 -5.44 4.50 27.61
C GLN A 179 -4.22 5.36 28.01
N ALA A 180 -3.01 4.97 27.60
CA ALA A 180 -1.81 5.75 27.86
C ALA A 180 -1.86 7.11 27.13
N ARG A 181 -2.42 7.17 25.92
CA ARG A 181 -2.63 8.43 25.17
C ARG A 181 -3.59 9.38 25.89
N GLU A 182 -4.54 8.83 26.64
CA GLU A 182 -5.48 9.60 27.49
C GLU A 182 -4.86 10.03 28.83
N GLY A 183 -3.60 9.68 29.10
CA GLY A 183 -2.86 10.08 30.30
C GLY A 183 -2.87 9.05 31.45
N ASN A 184 -3.23 7.79 31.18
CA ASN A 184 -3.19 6.72 32.18
C ASN A 184 -1.74 6.25 32.44
N GLU A 185 -1.15 6.66 33.57
CA GLU A 185 0.20 6.27 33.98
C GLU A 185 0.35 4.76 34.21
N GLU A 186 -0.66 4.07 34.74
CA GLU A 186 -0.61 2.61 34.96
C GLU A 186 -0.52 1.84 33.63
N ALA A 187 -1.22 2.33 32.59
CA ALA A 187 -1.14 1.75 31.26
C ALA A 187 0.26 1.94 30.65
N LEU A 188 0.88 3.10 30.86
CA LEU A 188 2.25 3.39 30.42
C LEU A 188 3.28 2.50 31.12
N GLU A 189 3.15 2.30 32.44
CA GLU A 189 4.01 1.39 33.20
C GLU A 189 3.88 -0.05 32.69
N SER A 190 2.64 -0.51 32.43
CA SER A 190 2.39 -1.85 31.90
C SER A 190 3.03 -2.04 30.50
N LEU A 191 2.92 -1.05 29.62
CA LEU A 191 3.55 -1.09 28.29
C LEU A 191 5.09 -1.17 28.42
N THR A 192 5.67 -0.37 29.31
CA THR A 192 7.12 -0.35 29.55
C THR A 192 7.63 -1.69 30.05
N MET A 193 6.91 -2.33 30.99
CA MET A 193 7.25 -3.67 31.48
C MET A 193 7.15 -4.72 30.37
N ASP A 194 6.09 -4.69 29.56
CA ASP A 194 5.89 -5.62 28.45
C ASP A 194 6.98 -5.49 27.37
N GLU A 195 7.50 -4.28 27.14
CA GLU A 195 8.62 -4.02 26.24
C GLU A 195 9.94 -4.60 26.74
N ILE A 196 10.25 -4.43 28.03
CA ILE A 196 11.45 -5.00 28.66
C ILE A 196 11.40 -6.53 28.54
N ASP A 197 10.27 -7.15 28.84
CA ASP A 197 10.07 -8.59 28.74
C ASP A 197 10.15 -9.11 27.30
N LEU A 198 9.64 -8.34 26.34
CA LEU A 198 9.77 -8.67 24.92
C LEU A 198 11.23 -8.61 24.46
N TYR A 199 11.94 -7.52 24.79
CA TYR A 199 13.35 -7.34 24.43
C TYR A 199 14.22 -8.47 24.99
N GLN A 200 14.02 -8.84 26.25
CA GLN A 200 14.76 -9.95 26.87
C GLN A 200 14.47 -11.29 26.17
N ARG A 201 13.21 -11.56 25.80
CA ARG A 201 12.84 -12.78 25.07
C ARG A 201 13.48 -12.83 23.68
N ILE A 202 13.41 -11.73 22.93
CA ILE A 202 14.01 -11.64 21.59
C ILE A 202 15.53 -11.80 21.67
N SER A 203 16.20 -11.07 22.57
CA SER A 203 17.67 -11.11 22.71
C SER A 203 18.19 -12.54 22.97
N ARG A 204 17.49 -13.31 23.81
CA ARG A 204 17.85 -14.72 24.07
C ARG A 204 17.68 -15.62 22.85
N ARG A 205 16.62 -15.42 22.07
CA ARG A 205 16.32 -16.23 20.87
C ARG A 205 17.24 -15.90 19.71
N VAL A 206 17.50 -14.62 19.42
CA VAL A 206 18.39 -14.18 18.32
C VAL A 206 19.80 -14.75 18.46
N THR A 207 20.28 -15.02 19.68
CA THR A 207 21.59 -15.64 19.89
C THR A 207 21.66 -17.11 19.42
N ARG A 208 20.51 -17.79 19.31
CA ARG A 208 20.41 -19.24 19.09
C ARG A 208 19.60 -19.64 17.85
N GLU A 209 18.77 -18.74 17.33
CA GLU A 209 17.82 -18.96 16.24
C GLU A 209 18.09 -17.97 15.09
N ASP A 210 17.68 -18.34 13.88
CA ASP A 210 17.70 -17.41 12.73
C ASP A 210 16.74 -16.23 13.00
N ILE A 211 17.15 -15.01 12.66
CA ILE A 211 16.36 -13.80 12.90
C ILE A 211 14.95 -13.85 12.28
N LEU A 212 14.80 -14.53 11.13
CA LEU A 212 13.50 -14.73 10.47
C LEU A 212 12.62 -15.78 11.15
N SER A 213 13.18 -16.55 12.08
CA SER A 213 12.43 -17.44 12.99
C SER A 213 12.04 -16.75 14.30
N VAL A 214 12.72 -15.64 14.64
CA VAL A 214 12.45 -14.86 15.84
C VAL A 214 11.44 -13.74 15.57
N VAL A 215 11.56 -13.07 14.42
CA VAL A 215 10.66 -11.98 14.03
C VAL A 215 9.47 -12.56 13.26
N THR A 216 8.26 -12.26 13.75
CA THR A 216 6.99 -12.72 13.17
C THR A 216 6.59 -11.85 11.98
N SER A 217 6.46 -10.54 12.21
CA SER A 217 6.11 -9.52 11.21
C SER A 217 6.86 -8.21 11.49
N TYR A 218 6.99 -7.38 10.45
CA TYR A 218 7.37 -5.98 10.59
C TYR A 218 6.83 -5.16 9.43
N PHE A 219 6.73 -3.86 9.66
CA PHE A 219 6.31 -2.87 8.68
C PHE A 219 7.13 -1.61 8.94
N MET A 220 8.14 -1.35 8.12
CA MET A 220 9.13 -0.29 8.40
C MET A 220 9.34 0.60 7.18
N PRO A 221 9.49 1.94 7.34
CA PRO A 221 9.81 2.82 6.23
C PRO A 221 11.08 2.38 5.51
N PHE A 222 11.11 2.53 4.18
CA PHE A 222 12.23 2.11 3.35
C PHE A 222 12.73 3.24 2.44
N GLY A 223 13.95 3.70 2.73
CA GLY A 223 14.59 4.77 1.96
C GLY A 223 14.14 6.17 2.38
N ILE A 224 14.14 7.10 1.43
CA ILE A 224 13.82 8.53 1.66
C ILE A 224 12.34 8.81 1.34
N GLU A 225 11.67 7.93 0.60
CA GLU A 225 10.30 8.12 0.15
C GLU A 225 9.31 7.63 1.23
N ASN A 226 8.36 8.48 1.58
CA ASN A 226 7.45 8.25 2.71
C ASN A 226 6.42 7.13 2.46
N ASP A 227 6.19 6.78 1.19
CA ASP A 227 5.20 5.79 0.74
C ASP A 227 5.84 4.43 0.41
N LYS A 228 7.09 4.21 0.82
CA LYS A 228 7.80 2.93 0.65
C LYS A 228 8.08 2.26 1.97
N TYR A 229 7.86 0.95 1.99
CA TYR A 229 8.02 0.15 3.20
C TYR A 229 8.72 -1.18 2.90
N ASP A 230 9.54 -1.63 3.83
CA ASP A 230 9.98 -3.02 3.91
C ASP A 230 9.04 -3.75 4.85
N ILE A 231 8.52 -4.88 4.40
CA ILE A 231 7.49 -5.63 5.12
C ILE A 231 7.89 -7.09 5.30
N LEU A 232 7.46 -7.65 6.43
CA LEU A 232 7.35 -9.08 6.67
C LEU A 232 5.94 -9.35 7.20
N GLY A 233 5.18 -10.22 6.54
CA GLY A 233 3.80 -10.52 6.96
C GLY A 233 3.33 -11.89 6.48
N ASP A 234 2.23 -12.35 7.04
CA ASP A 234 1.59 -13.62 6.69
C ASP A 234 0.74 -13.46 5.43
N ILE A 235 0.79 -14.46 4.54
CA ILE A 235 -0.03 -14.51 3.34
C ILE A 235 -1.37 -15.14 3.70
N LEU A 236 -2.43 -14.35 3.57
CA LEU A 236 -3.82 -14.75 3.83
C LEU A 236 -4.48 -15.37 2.60
N ASP A 237 -4.19 -14.85 1.41
CA ASP A 237 -4.72 -15.35 0.14
C ASP A 237 -3.75 -15.06 -1.02
N VAL A 238 -3.86 -15.85 -2.10
CA VAL A 238 -3.03 -15.72 -3.32
C VAL A 238 -3.89 -15.90 -4.56
N LYS A 239 -3.87 -14.90 -5.44
CA LYS A 239 -4.48 -14.95 -6.78
C LYS A 239 -3.40 -14.78 -7.85
N SER A 240 -3.49 -15.54 -8.93
CA SER A 240 -2.65 -15.34 -10.12
C SER A 240 -3.43 -14.58 -11.19
N LEU A 241 -2.79 -13.57 -11.78
CA LEU A 241 -3.31 -12.81 -12.92
C LEU A 241 -2.32 -12.87 -14.08
N VAL A 242 -2.76 -12.48 -15.27
CA VAL A 242 -1.91 -12.38 -16.45
C VAL A 242 -2.14 -11.01 -17.08
N ASN A 243 -1.06 -10.25 -17.30
CA ASN A 243 -1.12 -9.02 -18.08
C ASN A 243 -1.45 -9.37 -19.54
N HIS A 244 -2.61 -8.95 -20.06
CA HIS A 244 -3.05 -9.36 -21.40
C HIS A 244 -2.26 -8.74 -22.55
N LEU A 245 -1.47 -7.70 -22.32
CA LEU A 245 -0.61 -7.08 -23.34
C LEU A 245 0.75 -7.78 -23.45
N THR A 246 1.33 -8.17 -22.32
CA THR A 246 2.71 -8.72 -22.26
C THR A 246 2.74 -10.21 -21.99
N MET A 247 1.59 -10.80 -21.61
CA MET A 247 1.43 -12.18 -21.16
C MET A 247 2.29 -12.53 -19.93
N GLU A 248 2.73 -11.53 -19.16
CA GLU A 248 3.47 -11.75 -17.93
C GLU A 248 2.52 -12.15 -16.79
N GLU A 249 2.87 -13.24 -16.08
CA GLU A 249 2.14 -13.70 -14.90
C GLU A 249 2.42 -12.81 -13.68
N LEU A 250 1.36 -12.44 -12.97
CA LEU A 250 1.38 -11.61 -11.78
C LEU A 250 0.79 -12.39 -10.61
N TYR A 251 1.30 -12.15 -9.41
CA TYR A 251 0.68 -12.60 -8.17
C TYR A 251 0.10 -11.41 -7.43
N ILE A 252 -1.15 -11.58 -6.99
CA ILE A 252 -1.81 -10.75 -6.00
C ILE A 252 -1.83 -11.53 -4.70
N MET A 253 -1.33 -10.95 -3.62
CA MET A 253 -1.31 -11.56 -2.29
C MET A 253 -2.02 -10.66 -1.30
N ILE A 254 -2.94 -11.21 -0.51
CA ILE A 254 -3.46 -10.52 0.67
C ILE A 254 -2.48 -10.80 1.81
N ILE A 255 -1.92 -9.76 2.41
CA ILE A 255 -0.89 -9.84 3.45
C ILE A 255 -1.40 -9.22 4.74
N GLU A 256 -1.18 -9.90 5.86
CA GLU A 256 -1.33 -9.37 7.21
C GLU A 256 0.07 -9.10 7.79
N SER A 257 0.38 -7.83 8.06
CA SER A 257 1.59 -7.46 8.80
C SER A 257 1.21 -6.51 9.93
N ASN A 258 1.58 -6.87 11.16
CA ASN A 258 1.24 -6.11 12.37
C ASN A 258 -0.28 -5.75 12.44
N ASP A 259 -1.14 -6.73 12.18
CA ASP A 259 -2.61 -6.58 12.14
C ASP A 259 -3.13 -5.54 11.11
N VAL A 260 -2.30 -5.12 10.16
CA VAL A 260 -2.72 -4.35 8.98
C VAL A 260 -2.84 -5.31 7.79
N VAL A 261 -4.02 -5.33 7.17
CA VAL A 261 -4.31 -6.14 5.99
C VAL A 261 -4.25 -5.27 4.74
N PHE A 262 -3.46 -5.67 3.76
CA PHE A 262 -3.32 -4.97 2.49
C PHE A 262 -2.95 -5.96 1.40
N GLU A 263 -3.09 -5.52 0.14
CA GLU A 263 -2.89 -6.40 -1.00
C GLU A 263 -1.64 -6.00 -1.78
N VAL A 264 -0.84 -6.97 -2.22
CA VAL A 264 0.41 -6.73 -2.94
C VAL A 264 0.37 -7.39 -4.31
N CYS A 265 0.60 -6.58 -5.35
CA CYS A 265 0.86 -7.04 -6.70
C CYS A 265 2.37 -7.11 -6.97
N ILE A 266 2.81 -8.26 -7.47
CA ILE A 266 4.19 -8.50 -7.90
C ILE A 266 4.21 -9.36 -9.15
N ASN A 267 5.16 -9.09 -10.04
CA ASN A 267 5.42 -9.96 -11.18
C ASN A 267 6.04 -11.27 -10.71
N LYS A 268 5.55 -12.41 -11.21
CA LYS A 268 6.05 -13.75 -10.84
C LYS A 268 7.57 -13.88 -11.00
N LYS A 269 8.18 -13.19 -11.97
CA LYS A 269 9.64 -13.20 -12.21
C LYS A 269 10.45 -12.51 -11.12
N ASN A 270 9.82 -11.60 -10.38
CA ASN A 270 10.42 -10.82 -9.30
C ASN A 270 10.19 -11.44 -7.91
N LEU A 271 9.46 -12.56 -7.83
CA LEU A 271 9.18 -13.26 -6.60
C LEU A 271 10.10 -14.48 -6.46
N PHE A 272 10.89 -14.52 -5.39
CA PHE A 272 11.68 -15.68 -5.04
C PHE A 272 10.91 -16.62 -4.12
N GLY A 273 10.72 -17.86 -4.55
CA GLY A 273 9.91 -18.86 -3.84
C GLY A 273 8.46 -18.86 -4.31
N GLU A 274 7.68 -19.78 -3.78
CA GLU A 274 6.29 -19.99 -4.20
C GLU A 274 5.33 -19.41 -3.15
N PRO A 275 4.43 -18.48 -3.52
CA PRO A 275 3.48 -17.90 -2.58
C PRO A 275 2.39 -18.93 -2.25
N ALA A 276 2.05 -19.06 -0.98
CA ALA A 276 0.95 -19.90 -0.52
C ALA A 276 0.41 -19.38 0.81
N VAL A 277 -0.87 -19.61 1.06
CA VAL A 277 -1.53 -19.25 2.32
C VAL A 277 -0.77 -19.85 3.50
N GLY A 278 -0.55 -19.04 4.53
CA GLY A 278 0.21 -19.39 5.74
C GLY A 278 1.73 -19.29 5.58
N ARG A 279 2.28 -19.13 4.37
CA ARG A 279 3.67 -18.69 4.19
C ARG A 279 3.77 -17.19 4.47
N ARG A 280 5.00 -16.68 4.57
CA ARG A 280 5.27 -15.28 4.84
C ARG A 280 5.85 -14.57 3.62
N PHE A 281 5.38 -13.35 3.38
CA PHE A 281 5.96 -12.45 2.38
C PHE A 281 7.01 -11.58 3.05
N LYS A 282 8.20 -11.46 2.45
CA LYS A 282 9.20 -10.45 2.78
C LYS A 282 9.58 -9.66 1.54
N GLY A 283 9.46 -8.35 1.55
CA GLY A 283 9.88 -7.54 0.42
C GLY A 283 9.62 -6.07 0.61
N THR A 284 10.19 -5.28 -0.30
CA THR A 284 9.93 -3.84 -0.36
C THR A 284 8.69 -3.58 -1.20
N ILE A 285 7.81 -2.73 -0.69
CA ILE A 285 6.58 -2.32 -1.33
C ILE A 285 6.56 -0.80 -1.53
N TRP A 286 5.89 -0.38 -2.59
CA TRP A 286 5.39 0.99 -2.72
C TRP A 286 3.89 0.98 -2.47
N LEU A 287 3.47 1.71 -1.45
CA LEU A 287 2.14 1.68 -0.89
C LEU A 287 1.25 2.74 -1.54
N GLN A 288 0.08 2.29 -1.94
CA GLN A 288 -0.98 3.06 -2.57
C GLN A 288 -2.30 2.73 -1.88
N GLY A 289 -3.31 3.55 -2.09
CA GLY A 289 -4.63 3.20 -1.59
C GLY A 289 -5.74 4.13 -2.01
N THR A 290 -6.96 3.66 -1.78
CA THR A 290 -8.17 4.46 -1.92
C THR A 290 -8.75 4.78 -0.56
N VAL A 291 -9.33 5.97 -0.45
CA VAL A 291 -10.06 6.43 0.73
C VAL A 291 -11.51 6.67 0.33
N ASP A 292 -12.45 6.09 1.06
CA ASP A 292 -13.87 6.35 0.84
C ASP A 292 -14.23 7.76 1.35
N PHE A 293 -14.51 8.68 0.43
CA PHE A 293 -14.84 10.07 0.76
C PHE A 293 -16.34 10.35 0.86
N SER A 294 -17.19 9.33 0.69
CA SER A 294 -18.65 9.46 0.77
C SER A 294 -19.18 9.75 2.18
#